data_AF-A0A8K0G2T8-F1
#
_entry.id   AF-A0A8K0G2T8-F1
#
_cell.length_a   1.000
_cell.length_b   1.000
_cell.length_c   1.000
_cell.angle_alpha   90.00
_cell.angle_beta   90.00
_cell.angle_gamma   90.00
#
_symmetry.space_group_name_H-M   'P 1'
#
loop_
_entity.id
_entity.type
_entity.pdbx_description
1 polymer ?
#
loop_
_entity_poly.entity_id
_entity_poly.type
_entity_poly.pdbx_seq_one_letter_code
_entity_poly.pdbx_strand_id
1 'polypeptide(L)'
;MLGIIRYLKDEIKAKDQAMRELKGQLEQGRAPATSSNTGTALRGYAAAASRPKPATYAVKVTAREMKDASQVQQILRSSVNPGRAQVAVYAVRSAKSGGVIVECGSKKDAEKMKAAVEAYTRLKWAEVAKSNPRVLLKRVDNELRKDKLMAT
;
A
#
# COMPACT_ATOMS: atom_id res chain seq x y z
N MET A 1 -25.15 -48.68 -5.48
CA MET A 1 -23.94 -47.83 -5.64
C MET A 1 -23.70 -47.33 -7.08
N LEU A 2 -24.03 -48.09 -8.13
CA LEU A 2 -23.79 -47.66 -9.54
C LEU A 2 -24.59 -46.42 -10.00
N GLY A 3 -25.79 -46.17 -9.44
CA GLY A 3 -26.62 -45.02 -9.82
C GLY A 3 -26.05 -43.66 -9.38
N ILE A 4 -25.44 -43.60 -8.20
CA ILE A 4 -24.83 -42.39 -7.65
C ILE A 4 -23.61 -41.97 -8.47
N ILE A 5 -22.83 -42.95 -8.96
CA ILE A 5 -21.67 -42.70 -9.81
C ILE A 5 -22.09 -42.14 -11.18
N ARG A 6 -23.22 -42.58 -11.75
CA ARG A 6 -23.76 -42.01 -13.00
C ARG A 6 -24.23 -40.58 -12.78
N TYR A 7 -24.99 -40.34 -11.71
CA TYR A 7 -25.47 -39.01 -11.35
C TYR A 7 -24.33 -38.00 -11.19
N LEU A 8 -23.28 -38.36 -10.45
CA LEU A 8 -22.11 -37.49 -10.28
C LEU A 8 -21.36 -37.24 -11.59
N LYS A 9 -21.29 -38.22 -12.49
CA LYS A 9 -20.67 -38.04 -13.82
C LYS A 9 -21.47 -37.09 -14.71
N ASP A 10 -22.79 -37.15 -14.65
CA ASP A 10 -23.66 -36.25 -15.42
C ASP A 10 -23.61 -34.81 -14.86
N GLU A 11 -23.53 -34.67 -13.54
CA GLU A 11 -23.39 -33.37 -12.88
C GLU A 11 -22.04 -32.69 -13.17
N ILE A 12 -20.95 -33.46 -13.22
CA ILE A 12 -19.62 -32.96 -13.62
C ILE A 12 -19.64 -32.48 -15.08
N LYS A 13 -20.25 -33.25 -15.98
CA LYS A 13 -20.39 -32.86 -17.39
C LYS A 13 -21.20 -31.58 -17.57
N ALA A 14 -22.28 -31.42 -16.81
CA ALA A 14 -23.09 -30.20 -16.85
C ALA A 14 -22.31 -28.97 -16.35
N LYS A 15 -21.53 -29.11 -15.27
CA LYS A 15 -20.67 -28.04 -14.74
C LYS A 15 -19.54 -27.66 -15.70
N ASP A 16 -18.95 -28.63 -16.40
CA ASP A 16 -17.92 -28.38 -17.40
C ASP A 16 -18.46 -27.63 -18.63
N GLN A 17 -19.70 -27.92 -19.04
CA GLN A 17 -20.37 -27.18 -20.11
C GLN A 17 -20.66 -25.73 -19.71
N ALA A 18 -21.21 -25.51 -18.51
CA ALA A 18 -21.44 -24.17 -17.98
C ALA A 18 -20.14 -23.34 -17.87
N MET A 19 -19.03 -23.97 -17.49
CA MET A 19 -17.72 -23.33 -17.45
C MET A 19 -17.18 -22.95 -18.84
N ARG A 20 -17.47 -23.74 -19.88
CA ARG A 20 -17.08 -23.40 -21.26
C ARG A 20 -17.92 -22.24 -21.81
N GLU A 21 -19.21 -22.20 -21.51
CA GLU A 21 -20.10 -21.10 -21.92
C GLU A 21 -19.71 -19.79 -21.25
N LEU A 22 -19.43 -19.80 -19.94
CA LEU A 22 -18.93 -18.63 -19.21
C LEU A 22 -17.59 -18.14 -19.77
N LYS A 23 -16.67 -19.05 -20.14
CA LYS A 23 -15.41 -18.67 -20.80
C LYS A 23 -15.64 -18.03 -22.16
N GLY A 24 -16.56 -18.58 -22.97
CA GLY A 24 -16.91 -18.00 -24.28
C GLY A 24 -17.49 -16.59 -24.17
N GLN A 25 -18.34 -16.34 -23.16
CA GLN A 25 -18.89 -15.00 -22.89
C GLN A 25 -17.81 -14.01 -22.44
N LEU A 26 -16.81 -14.46 -21.68
CA LEU A 26 -15.70 -13.62 -21.23
C LEU A 26 -14.74 -13.25 -22.37
N GLU A 27 -14.58 -14.12 -23.37
CA GLU A 27 -13.76 -13.85 -24.56
C GLU A 27 -14.47 -12.94 -25.56
N GLN A 28 -15.79 -13.03 -25.71
CA GLN A 28 -16.57 -12.13 -26.59
C GLN A 28 -16.63 -10.68 -26.07
N GLY A 29 -16.38 -10.44 -24.78
CA GLY A 29 -16.28 -9.10 -24.20
C GLY A 29 -14.88 -8.45 -24.27
N ARG A 30 -13.87 -9.16 -24.79
CA ARG A 30 -12.47 -8.68 -24.79
C ARG A 30 -12.15 -8.01 -26.13
N ALA A 31 -12.27 -6.69 -26.17
CA ALA A 31 -11.75 -5.88 -27.28
C ALA A 31 -10.26 -6.23 -27.54
N PRO A 32 -9.81 -6.23 -28.81
CA PRO A 32 -8.45 -6.62 -29.17
C PRO A 32 -7.45 -5.70 -28.47
N ALA A 33 -6.46 -6.31 -27.82
CA ALA A 33 -5.29 -5.59 -27.34
C ALA A 33 -4.55 -5.04 -28.57
N THR A 34 -4.66 -3.73 -28.78
CA THR A 34 -3.82 -3.00 -29.73
C THR A 34 -2.38 -3.03 -29.22
N SER A 35 -1.64 -4.02 -29.70
CA SER A 35 -0.20 -4.01 -29.80
C SER A 35 0.19 -3.11 -30.97
N SER A 36 0.90 -2.01 -30.72
CA SER A 36 2.00 -1.55 -31.58
C SER A 36 2.71 -0.31 -31.05
N ASN A 37 4.01 -0.51 -30.81
CA ASN A 37 5.15 0.31 -31.27
C ASN A 37 5.53 1.60 -30.54
N THR A 38 6.71 1.51 -29.91
CA THR A 38 7.88 2.38 -30.16
C THR A 38 7.58 3.66 -30.94
N GLY A 39 7.35 4.73 -30.19
CA GLY A 39 7.39 6.10 -30.66
C GLY A 39 8.14 6.93 -29.63
N THR A 40 9.38 7.28 -29.97
CA THR A 40 10.21 8.28 -29.29
C THR A 40 9.50 9.63 -29.37
N ALA A 41 8.49 9.86 -28.54
CA ALA A 41 7.81 11.14 -28.43
C ALA A 41 8.37 11.87 -27.21
N LEU A 42 9.21 12.87 -27.51
CA LEU A 42 9.60 13.99 -26.68
C LEU A 42 8.73 14.15 -25.43
N ARG A 43 9.27 13.69 -24.29
CA ARG A 43 8.64 13.77 -22.98
C ARG A 43 8.67 15.22 -22.51
N GLY A 44 7.76 16.02 -23.06
CA GLY A 44 7.45 17.36 -22.57
C GLY A 44 7.18 17.28 -21.07
N TYR A 45 7.71 18.25 -20.34
CA TYR A 45 7.63 18.39 -18.88
C TYR A 45 6.22 18.72 -18.37
N ALA A 46 5.18 18.08 -18.90
CA ALA A 46 3.89 18.02 -18.25
C ALA A 46 4.02 16.98 -17.13
N ALA A 47 4.64 17.39 -16.01
CA ALA A 47 4.52 16.68 -14.76
C ALA A 47 3.02 16.54 -14.49
N ALA A 48 2.49 15.33 -14.67
CA ALA A 48 1.12 15.01 -14.31
C ALA A 48 0.91 15.55 -12.90
N ALA A 49 0.08 16.59 -12.78
CA ALA A 49 -0.20 17.23 -11.51
C ALA A 49 -0.86 16.18 -10.62
N SER A 50 -0.04 15.47 -9.85
CA SER A 50 -0.54 14.44 -8.94
C SER A 50 -1.44 15.19 -7.98
N ARG A 51 -2.73 14.83 -7.96
CA ARG A 51 -3.66 15.36 -6.96
C ARG A 51 -2.96 15.36 -5.61
N PRO A 52 -3.01 16.47 -4.85
CA PRO A 52 -2.34 16.53 -3.56
C PRO A 52 -2.83 15.35 -2.73
N LYS A 53 -1.92 14.42 -2.42
CA LYS A 53 -2.26 13.28 -1.57
C LYS A 53 -2.75 13.87 -0.24
N PRO A 54 -3.88 13.37 0.30
CA PRO A 54 -4.34 13.81 1.61
C PRO A 54 -3.21 13.61 2.62
N ALA A 55 -3.15 14.45 3.64
CA ALA A 55 -2.12 14.34 4.67
C ALA A 55 -2.24 12.97 5.35
N THR A 56 -1.37 12.04 4.97
CA THR A 56 -1.33 10.69 5.53
C THR A 56 -0.33 10.63 6.67
N TYR A 57 -0.72 9.92 7.74
CA TYR A 57 0.12 9.66 8.89
C TYR A 57 0.66 8.23 8.76
N ALA A 58 1.96 8.10 8.56
CA ALA A 58 2.58 6.82 8.25
C ALA A 58 3.27 6.22 9.47
N VAL A 59 2.90 4.98 9.82
CA VAL A 59 3.55 4.17 10.86
C VAL A 59 4.27 3.04 10.16
N LYS A 60 5.56 2.86 10.47
CA LYS A 60 6.34 1.72 10.01
C LYS A 60 6.30 0.64 11.07
N VAL A 61 5.90 -0.56 10.69
CA VAL A 61 5.88 -1.75 11.52
C VAL A 61 6.95 -2.71 11.02
N THR A 62 7.81 -3.16 11.93
CA THR A 62 8.92 -4.07 11.64
C THR A 62 9.01 -5.14 12.72
N ALA A 63 9.32 -6.37 12.35
CA ALA A 63 9.75 -7.38 13.31
C ALA A 63 11.23 -7.13 13.69
N ARG A 64 11.61 -7.49 14.92
CA ARG A 64 13.01 -7.40 15.37
C ARG A 64 13.91 -8.44 14.68
N GLU A 65 13.33 -9.58 14.33
CA GLU A 65 14.03 -10.74 13.76
C GLU A 65 13.72 -10.97 12.28
N MET A 66 12.53 -10.58 11.80
CA MET A 66 12.14 -10.78 10.40
C MET A 66 12.43 -9.53 9.56
N LYS A 67 13.24 -9.69 8.52
CA LYS A 67 13.47 -8.67 7.49
C LYS A 67 12.40 -8.70 6.39
N ASP A 68 11.63 -9.78 6.32
CA ASP A 68 10.72 -10.00 5.20
C ASP A 68 9.38 -9.28 5.38
N ALA A 69 9.07 -8.39 4.44
CA ALA A 69 7.89 -7.53 4.53
C ALA A 69 6.59 -8.34 4.41
N SER A 70 6.59 -9.42 3.63
CA SER A 70 5.43 -10.27 3.40
C SER A 70 4.97 -10.98 4.67
N GLN A 71 5.92 -11.50 5.45
CA GLN A 71 5.62 -12.16 6.73
C GLN A 71 5.08 -11.17 7.76
N VAL A 72 5.71 -9.99 7.87
CA VAL A 72 5.23 -8.92 8.75
C VAL A 72 3.81 -8.48 8.35
N GLN A 73 3.53 -8.38 7.05
CA GLN A 73 2.21 -8.02 6.55
C GLN A 73 1.16 -9.08 6.87
N GLN A 74 1.52 -10.36 6.77
CA GLN A 74 0.63 -11.47 7.11
C GLN A 74 0.29 -11.47 8.60
N ILE A 75 1.29 -11.32 9.47
CA ILE A 75 1.10 -11.21 10.93
C ILE A 75 0.22 -10.01 11.28
N LEU A 76 0.49 -8.87 10.66
CA LEU A 76 -0.30 -7.65 10.88
C LEU A 76 -1.77 -7.87 10.50
N ARG A 77 -2.04 -8.51 9.35
CA ARG A 77 -3.39 -8.81 8.88
C ARG A 77 -4.11 -9.83 9.75
N SER A 78 -3.42 -10.82 10.30
CA SER A 78 -4.02 -11.83 11.17
C SER A 78 -4.32 -11.31 12.57
N SER A 79 -3.45 -10.45 13.10
CA SER A 79 -3.52 -10.01 14.50
C SER A 79 -4.24 -8.68 14.71
N VAL A 80 -4.19 -7.77 13.72
CA VAL A 80 -4.78 -6.44 13.85
C VAL A 80 -5.95 -6.30 12.88
N ASN A 81 -7.17 -6.22 13.43
CA ASN A 81 -8.36 -5.90 12.64
C ASN A 81 -8.62 -4.37 12.72
N PRO A 82 -8.43 -3.62 11.61
CA PRO A 82 -8.60 -2.17 11.62
C PRO A 82 -10.04 -1.72 11.91
N GLY A 83 -11.04 -2.54 11.56
CA GLY A 83 -12.45 -2.26 11.88
C GLY A 83 -12.74 -2.34 13.38
N ARG A 84 -12.15 -3.33 14.07
CA ARG A 84 -12.26 -3.45 15.54
C ARG A 84 -11.51 -2.34 16.26
N ALA A 85 -10.35 -1.94 15.74
CA ALA A 85 -9.55 -0.85 16.29
C ALA A 85 -10.11 0.55 15.97
N GLN A 86 -11.15 0.64 15.11
CA GLN A 86 -11.70 1.91 14.61
C GLN A 86 -10.58 2.81 14.03
N VAL A 87 -9.77 2.24 13.14
CA VAL A 87 -8.65 2.92 12.47
C VAL A 87 -8.90 2.97 10.97
N ALA A 88 -8.91 4.19 10.42
CA ALA A 88 -8.94 4.39 8.97
C ALA A 88 -7.54 4.15 8.36
N VAL A 89 -7.39 3.02 7.65
CA VAL A 89 -6.17 2.67 6.90
C VAL A 89 -6.38 2.98 5.42
N TYR A 90 -5.51 3.81 4.85
CA TYR A 90 -5.55 4.17 3.43
C TYR A 90 -4.71 3.22 2.57
N ALA A 91 -3.51 2.91 3.03
CA ALA A 91 -2.59 2.07 2.27
C ALA A 91 -1.66 1.29 3.20
N VAL A 92 -1.27 0.10 2.73
CA VAL A 92 -0.27 -0.74 3.39
C VAL A 92 0.76 -1.10 2.33
N ARG A 93 2.01 -0.70 2.52
CA ARG A 93 3.10 -0.91 1.54
C ARG A 93 4.34 -1.49 2.19
N SER A 94 5.10 -2.29 1.46
CA SER A 94 6.37 -2.82 1.94
C SER A 94 7.44 -1.72 2.02
N ALA A 95 8.25 -1.74 3.08
CA ALA A 95 9.41 -0.87 3.21
C ALA A 95 10.65 -1.51 2.58
N LYS A 96 11.47 -0.72 1.87
CA LYS A 96 12.74 -1.20 1.28
C LYS A 96 13.73 -1.75 2.32
N SER A 97 13.69 -1.23 3.54
CA SER A 97 14.53 -1.67 4.65
C SER A 97 14.00 -2.93 5.37
N GLY A 98 12.99 -3.60 4.82
CA GLY A 98 12.21 -4.61 5.51
C GLY A 98 11.06 -4.02 6.34
N GLY A 99 10.02 -4.83 6.54
CA GLY A 99 8.78 -4.47 7.22
C GLY A 99 7.74 -3.76 6.36
N VAL A 100 6.75 -3.15 7.00
CA VAL A 100 5.53 -2.63 6.38
C VAL A 100 5.25 -1.21 6.84
N ILE A 101 4.85 -0.34 5.93
CA ILE A 101 4.38 1.02 6.21
C ILE A 101 2.86 1.03 6.08
N VAL A 102 2.18 1.45 7.15
CA VAL A 102 0.73 1.63 7.22
C VAL A 102 0.45 3.12 7.20
N GLU A 103 -0.26 3.57 6.17
CA GLU A 103 -0.72 4.95 6.03
C GLU A 103 -2.13 5.08 6.63
N CYS A 104 -2.24 5.85 7.70
CA CYS A 104 -3.46 6.13 8.44
C CYS A 104 -4.02 7.49 8.05
N GLY A 105 -5.34 7.68 8.21
CA GLY A 105 -6.01 8.90 7.80
C GLY A 105 -5.97 10.07 8.77
N SER A 106 -5.65 9.81 10.03
CA SER A 106 -5.44 10.85 11.03
C SER A 106 -4.29 10.49 11.97
N LYS A 107 -3.79 11.48 12.72
CA LYS A 107 -2.80 11.25 13.77
C LYS A 107 -3.34 10.32 14.86
N LYS A 108 -4.62 10.49 15.22
CA LYS A 108 -5.31 9.66 16.23
C LYS A 108 -5.39 8.20 15.78
N ASP A 109 -5.66 7.97 14.50
CA ASP A 109 -5.69 6.62 13.93
C ASP A 109 -4.30 5.97 13.93
N ALA A 110 -3.25 6.74 13.64
CA ALA A 110 -1.88 6.27 13.75
C ALA A 110 -1.51 5.88 15.19
N GLU A 111 -1.94 6.64 16.20
CA GLU A 111 -1.74 6.32 17.62
C GLU A 111 -2.49 5.05 18.04
N LYS A 112 -3.76 4.91 17.63
CA LYS A 112 -4.52 3.67 17.84
C LYS A 112 -3.88 2.47 17.16
N MET A 113 -3.33 2.64 15.97
CA MET A 113 -2.61 1.59 15.25
C MET A 113 -1.34 1.19 16.02
N LYS A 114 -0.58 2.16 16.56
CA LYS A 114 0.59 1.87 17.43
C LYS A 114 0.17 1.02 18.64
N ALA A 115 -0.88 1.43 19.34
CA ALA A 115 -1.40 0.70 20.49
C ALA A 115 -1.90 -0.71 20.12
N ALA A 116 -2.58 -0.86 18.98
CA ALA A 116 -3.04 -2.17 18.51
C ALA A 116 -1.87 -3.09 18.13
N VAL A 117 -0.83 -2.55 17.49
CA VAL A 117 0.38 -3.31 17.17
C VAL A 117 1.09 -3.76 18.45
N GLU A 118 1.23 -2.90 19.46
CA GLU A 118 1.83 -3.28 20.75
C GLU A 118 0.99 -4.30 21.54
N ALA A 119 -0.33 -4.16 21.52
CA ALA A 119 -1.22 -5.02 22.30
C ALA A 119 -1.39 -6.43 21.70
N TYR A 120 -1.46 -6.52 20.37
CA TYR A 120 -1.83 -7.77 19.67
C TYR A 120 -0.67 -8.43 18.93
N THR A 121 0.49 -7.77 18.83
CA THR A 121 1.65 -8.32 18.12
C THR A 121 2.94 -8.12 18.91
N ARG A 122 3.95 -8.95 18.61
CA ARG A 122 5.33 -8.76 19.10
C ARG A 122 6.17 -7.89 18.16
N LEU A 123 5.53 -7.11 17.29
CA LEU A 123 6.19 -6.28 16.30
C LEU A 123 6.57 -4.93 16.91
N LYS A 124 7.67 -4.34 16.43
CA LYS A 124 8.05 -2.98 16.77
C LYS A 124 7.43 -2.01 15.77
N TRP A 125 7.10 -0.82 16.24
CA TRP A 125 6.72 0.28 15.36
C TRP A 125 7.73 1.43 15.46
N ALA A 126 7.82 2.19 14.39
CA ALA A 126 8.58 3.42 14.31
C ALA A 126 7.76 4.44 13.51
N GLU A 127 7.87 5.71 13.87
CA GLU A 127 7.24 6.78 13.10
C GLU A 127 8.03 7.01 11.80
N VAL A 128 7.32 7.10 10.68
CA VAL A 128 7.98 7.39 9.40
C VAL A 128 8.19 8.90 9.32
N ALA A 129 9.44 9.33 9.48
CA ALA A 129 9.81 10.71 9.22
C ALA A 129 9.51 11.07 7.76
N LYS A 130 8.98 12.27 7.52
CA LYS A 130 8.83 12.79 6.17
C LYS A 130 10.22 12.91 5.54
N SER A 131 10.42 12.27 4.39
CA SER A 131 11.71 12.27 3.69
C SER A 131 12.16 13.67 3.26
N ASN A 132 11.22 14.61 3.07
CA ASN A 132 11.49 16.01 2.73
C ASN A 132 10.50 16.90 3.50
N PRO A 133 10.79 17.26 4.76
CA PRO A 133 9.97 18.22 5.46
C PRO A 133 10.14 19.58 4.76
N ARG A 134 9.05 20.13 4.23
CA ARG A 134 9.04 21.53 3.78
C ARG A 134 9.07 22.42 5.02
N VAL A 135 10.28 22.76 5.46
CA VAL A 135 10.49 23.69 6.56
C VAL A 135 10.38 25.10 6.00
N LEU A 136 9.28 25.80 6.33
CA LEU A 136 9.15 27.22 6.05
C LEU A 136 9.68 28.00 7.25
N LEU A 137 10.89 28.52 7.16
CA LEU A 137 11.44 29.41 8.18
C LEU A 137 10.73 30.77 8.09
N LYS A 138 9.81 31.05 9.02
CA LYS A 138 9.19 32.37 9.15
C LYS A 138 10.06 33.21 10.09
N ARG A 139 10.45 34.42 9.64
CA ARG A 139 11.32 35.36 10.37
C ARG A 139 12.72 34.82 10.66
N VAL A 140 13.48 34.57 9.59
CA VAL A 140 14.95 34.58 9.75
C VAL A 140 15.32 36.05 9.88
N ASP A 141 15.60 36.52 11.10
CA ASP A 141 16.13 37.85 11.30
C ASP A 141 17.43 37.99 10.50
N ASN A 142 17.53 39.06 9.71
CA ASN A 142 18.63 39.32 8.77
C ASN A 142 19.99 39.59 9.48
N GLU A 143 20.09 39.36 10.78
CA GLU A 143 21.25 39.71 11.62
C GLU A 143 22.49 38.83 11.35
N LEU A 144 22.34 37.69 10.69
CA LEU A 144 23.46 36.79 10.36
C LEU A 144 24.31 37.23 9.16
N ARG A 145 24.05 38.39 8.54
CA ARG A 145 24.70 38.76 7.26
C ARG A 145 25.89 39.73 7.33
N LYS A 146 26.38 40.19 8.49
CA LYS A 146 27.51 41.14 8.51
C LYS A 146 28.73 40.78 9.36
N ASP A 147 28.59 40.04 10.46
CA ASP A 147 29.71 39.91 11.41
C ASP A 147 30.70 38.76 11.12
N LYS A 148 30.44 37.92 10.10
CA LYS A 148 31.36 36.82 9.72
C LYS A 148 32.02 36.95 8.35
N LEU A 149 31.71 38.00 7.58
CA LEU A 149 32.34 38.24 6.26
C LEU A 149 33.55 39.19 6.32
N MET A 150 33.86 39.76 7.50
CA MET A 150 34.97 40.69 7.71
C MET A 150 36.10 40.11 8.59
N ALA A 151 36.03 38.82 8.92
CA ALA A 151 37.07 38.11 9.67
C ALA A 151 37.78 37.11 8.75
N THR A 152 38.45 37.61 7.72
CA THR A 152 39.55 36.92 7.03
C THR A 152 40.47 37.97 6.42
#